data_AF-A0ABC9YH01-F1
#
_entry.id   AF-A0ABC9YH01-F1
#
_cell.length_a   1.000
_cell.length_b   1.000
_cell.length_c   1.000
_cell.angle_alpha   90.00
_cell.angle_beta   90.00
_cell.angle_gamma   90.00
#
_symmetry.space_group_name_H-M   'P 1'
#
loop_
_entity.id
_entity.type
_entity.pdbx_description
1 polymer ?
#
loop_
_entity_poly.entity_id
_entity_poly.type
_entity_poly.pdbx_seq_one_letter_code
_entity_poly.pdbx_strand_id
1 'polypeptide(L)'
;MFKWKPAMSGVPQEFVLRPILFNIFMDSGIECTLSKFADDTKLTGAVDSLQGRDAIQREFNRLEKWVHASLMKFNKAKCKFLHLDWGNLEYQ
;
A
#
# COMPACT_ATOMS: atom_id res chain seq x y z
N MET A 1 -12.69 2.66 -42.09
CA MET A 1 -13.54 2.40 -40.91
C MET A 1 -12.75 1.52 -39.94
N PHE A 2 -12.26 2.08 -38.84
CA PHE A 2 -11.62 1.28 -37.79
C PHE A 2 -12.72 0.62 -36.96
N LYS A 3 -12.84 -0.70 -37.08
CA LYS A 3 -13.69 -1.51 -36.21
C LYS A 3 -12.99 -1.64 -34.85
N TRP A 4 -13.48 -0.90 -33.86
CA TRP A 4 -13.09 -1.11 -32.47
C TRP A 4 -13.63 -2.47 -32.01
N LYS A 5 -12.76 -3.33 -31.49
CA LYS A 5 -13.15 -4.56 -30.80
C LYS A 5 -13.37 -4.25 -29.31
N PRO A 6 -14.32 -4.90 -28.63
CA PRO A 6 -14.48 -4.74 -27.19
C PRO A 6 -13.18 -5.19 -26.53
N ALA A 7 -12.49 -4.28 -25.86
CA ALA A 7 -11.49 -4.66 -24.89
C ALA A 7 -12.25 -5.35 -23.75
N MET A 8 -11.98 -6.64 -23.52
CA MET A 8 -12.32 -7.21 -22.22
C MET A 8 -11.47 -6.46 -21.21
N SER A 9 -12.05 -5.44 -20.57
CA SER A 9 -11.45 -4.79 -19.41
C SER A 9 -11.33 -5.86 -18.33
N GLY A 10 -10.16 -6.48 -18.28
CA GLY A 10 -9.89 -7.58 -17.38
C GLY A 10 -9.86 -7.05 -15.95
N VAL A 11 -10.97 -7.18 -15.24
CA VAL A 11 -10.96 -7.57 -13.84
C VAL A 11 -12.18 -8.47 -13.62
N PRO A 12 -12.00 -9.79 -13.42
CA PRO A 12 -13.01 -10.61 -12.78
C PRO A 12 -13.14 -10.07 -11.35
N GLN A 13 -14.19 -9.32 -11.08
CA GLN A 13 -14.43 -8.63 -9.83
C GLN A 13 -14.95 -9.62 -8.77
N GLU A 14 -14.17 -10.64 -8.44
CA GLU A 14 -14.66 -11.71 -7.56
C GLU A 14 -14.63 -11.39 -6.07
N PHE A 15 -14.13 -10.22 -5.64
CA PHE A 15 -14.25 -9.80 -4.25
C PHE A 15 -14.38 -8.29 -4.11
N VAL A 16 -15.55 -7.73 -4.45
CA VAL A 16 -15.90 -6.31 -4.15
C VAL A 16 -15.69 -5.98 -2.66
N LEU A 17 -15.84 -6.97 -1.79
CA LEU A 17 -15.65 -6.86 -0.34
C LEU A 17 -14.18 -6.74 0.09
N ARG A 18 -13.22 -7.30 -0.67
CA ARG A 18 -11.79 -7.27 -0.29
C ARG A 18 -11.24 -5.83 -0.23
N PRO A 19 -11.46 -4.96 -1.24
CA PRO A 19 -11.06 -3.56 -1.18
C PRO A 19 -11.72 -2.78 -0.04
N ILE A 20 -12.97 -3.10 0.30
CA ILE A 20 -13.73 -2.43 1.38
C ILE A 20 -13.16 -2.82 2.75
N LEU A 21 -12.97 -4.12 3.00
CA LEU A 21 -12.37 -4.62 4.24
C LEU A 21 -10.92 -4.15 4.40
N PHE A 22 -10.18 -4.07 3.30
CA PHE A 22 -8.85 -3.50 3.31
C PHE A 22 -8.88 -2.02 3.72
N ASN A 23 -9.79 -1.23 3.14
CA ASN A 23 -9.95 0.18 3.53
C ASN A 23 -10.28 0.34 5.02
N ILE A 24 -11.20 -0.47 5.55
CA ILE A 24 -11.56 -0.44 6.97
C ILE A 24 -10.36 -0.79 7.86
N PHE A 25 -9.60 -1.83 7.49
CA PHE A 25 -8.39 -2.20 8.22
C PHE A 25 -7.35 -1.06 8.22
N MET A 26 -7.15 -0.41 7.07
CA MET A 26 -6.20 0.69 6.95
C MET A 26 -6.66 1.96 7.69
N ASP A 27 -7.97 2.21 7.77
CA ASP A 27 -8.56 3.34 8.49
C ASP A 27 -8.62 3.10 10.02
N SER A 28 -8.52 1.83 10.46
CA SER A 28 -8.64 1.42 11.87
C SER A 28 -7.43 1.72 12.76
N GLY A 29 -6.61 2.71 12.41
CA GLY A 29 -5.55 3.22 13.29
C GLY A 29 -4.12 2.89 12.83
N ILE A 30 -3.81 3.16 11.56
CA ILE A 30 -2.43 3.30 11.10
C ILE A 30 -1.98 4.74 11.40
N GLU A 31 -0.93 4.90 12.23
CA GLU A 31 -0.38 6.22 12.59
C GLU A 31 0.47 6.85 11.47
N CYS A 32 0.85 6.05 10.47
CA CYS A 32 1.64 6.49 9.32
C CYS A 32 0.75 7.04 8.18
N THR A 33 1.27 7.99 7.41
CA THR A 33 0.60 8.44 6.17
C THR A 33 0.56 7.30 5.16
N LEU A 34 -0.64 7.01 4.66
CA LEU A 34 -0.89 5.90 3.75
C LEU A 34 -1.35 6.41 2.39
N SER A 35 -0.82 5.85 1.31
CA SER A 35 -1.33 6.09 -0.05
C SER A 35 -1.60 4.77 -0.77
N LYS A 36 -2.70 4.69 -1.50
CA LYS A 36 -3.14 3.49 -2.20
C LYS A 36 -3.34 3.75 -3.68
N PHE A 37 -2.86 2.84 -4.53
CA PHE A 37 -3.13 2.85 -5.96
C PHE A 37 -3.29 1.42 -6.47
N ALA A 38 -4.50 1.08 -6.95
CA ALA A 38 -4.85 -0.30 -7.34
C ALA A 38 -4.46 -1.32 -6.26
N ASP A 39 -3.53 -2.23 -6.57
CA ASP A 39 -3.02 -3.27 -5.67
C ASP A 39 -1.82 -2.81 -4.83
N ASP A 40 -1.28 -1.62 -5.09
CA ASP A 40 -0.11 -1.08 -4.41
C ASP A 40 -0.52 -0.22 -3.21
N THR A 41 0.19 -0.42 -2.10
CA THR A 41 0.03 0.35 -0.86
C THR A 41 1.39 0.87 -0.44
N LYS A 42 1.50 2.18 -0.19
CA LYS A 42 2.70 2.79 0.38
C LYS A 42 2.41 3.27 1.80
N LEU A 43 3.27 2.87 2.72
CA LEU A 43 3.34 3.35 4.09
C LEU A 43 4.47 4.38 4.18
N THR A 44 4.17 5.59 4.64
CA THR A 44 5.13 6.68 4.77
C THR A 44 5.01 7.29 6.16
N GLY A 45 6.14 7.59 6.80
CA GLY A 45 6.18 8.23 8.10
C GLY A 45 7.52 8.92 8.31
N ALA A 46 7.60 9.81 9.29
CA ALA A 46 8.86 10.42 9.67
C ALA A 46 9.79 9.34 10.27
N VAL A 47 11.01 9.23 9.74
CA VAL A 47 12.00 8.18 10.08
C VAL A 47 13.28 8.78 10.70
N ASP A 48 13.21 10.06 11.02
CA ASP A 48 14.24 10.87 11.67
C ASP A 48 14.56 10.39 13.10
N SER A 49 13.68 9.59 13.70
CA SER A 49 13.89 8.94 14.99
C SER A 49 13.82 7.41 14.90
N LEU A 50 14.50 6.73 15.84
CA LEU A 50 14.33 5.29 16.09
C LEU A 50 12.86 4.92 16.32
N GLN A 51 12.14 5.80 17.04
CA GLN A 51 10.72 5.63 17.31
C GLN A 51 9.88 5.62 16.02
N GLY A 52 10.20 6.49 15.05
CA GLY A 52 9.56 6.52 13.73
C GLY A 52 9.82 5.25 12.90
N ARG A 53 11.05 4.72 12.95
CA ARG A 53 11.40 3.42 12.33
C ARG A 53 10.59 2.27 12.93
N ASP A 54 10.53 2.21 14.25
CA ASP A 54 9.82 1.17 14.97
C ASP A 54 8.30 1.25 14.75
N ALA A 55 7.75 2.46 14.64
CA ALA A 55 6.35 2.69 14.30
C ALA A 55 6.02 2.16 12.90
N ILE A 56 6.81 2.52 11.89
CA ILE A 56 6.64 2.02 10.51
C ILE A 56 6.75 0.50 10.45
N GLN A 57 7.72 -0.09 11.15
CA GLN A 57 7.88 -1.54 11.18
C GLN A 57 6.69 -2.23 11.87
N ARG A 58 6.15 -1.65 12.95
CA ARG A 58 4.96 -2.16 13.65
C ARG A 58 3.75 -2.16 12.73
N GLU A 59 3.52 -1.07 12.00
CA GLU A 59 2.42 -0.95 11.05
C GLU A 59 2.57 -1.92 9.86
N PHE A 60 3.80 -2.08 9.36
CA PHE A 60 4.10 -3.09 8.34
C PHE A 60 3.80 -4.52 8.84
N ASN A 61 4.17 -4.84 10.08
CA ASN A 61 3.88 -6.15 10.68
C ASN A 61 2.36 -6.38 10.88
N ARG A 62 1.59 -5.33 11.19
CA ARG A 62 0.11 -5.40 11.26
C ARG A 62 -0.48 -5.70 9.89
N LEU A 63 0.01 -5.01 8.85
CA LEU A 63 -0.40 -5.25 7.47
C LEU A 63 -0.11 -6.68 7.03
N GLU A 64 1.08 -7.20 7.31
CA GLU A 64 1.44 -8.59 6.97
C GLU A 64 0.50 -9.60 7.64
N LYS A 65 0.19 -9.41 8.92
CA LYS A 65 -0.77 -10.26 9.66
C LYS A 65 -2.16 -10.22 9.03
N TRP A 66 -2.64 -9.04 8.62
CA TRP A 66 -3.94 -8.90 7.95
C TRP A 66 -3.95 -9.56 6.58
N VAL A 67 -2.88 -9.40 5.78
CA VAL A 67 -2.75 -10.05 4.48
C VAL A 67 -2.78 -11.57 4.63
N HIS A 68 -2.12 -12.09 5.66
CA HIS A 68 -2.18 -13.52 6.00
C HIS A 68 -3.60 -13.96 6.40
N ALA A 69 -4.27 -13.22 7.28
CA ALA A 69 -5.63 -13.52 7.73
C ALA A 69 -6.69 -13.42 6.62
N SER A 70 -6.48 -12.53 5.64
CA SER A 70 -7.37 -12.34 4.48
C SER A 70 -7.09 -13.30 3.32
N LEU A 71 -6.18 -14.27 3.53
CA LEU A 71 -5.74 -15.25 2.53
C LEU A 71 -5.27 -14.59 1.22
N MET A 72 -4.65 -13.41 1.36
CA MET A 72 -4.05 -12.68 0.26
C MET A 72 -2.56 -13.03 0.17
N LYS A 73 -2.03 -13.03 -1.05
CA LYS A 73 -0.61 -13.29 -1.27
C LYS A 73 0.18 -11.99 -1.13
N PHE A 74 0.87 -11.82 -0.01
CA PHE A 74 1.81 -10.71 0.14
C PHE A 74 3.04 -10.92 -0.75
N ASN A 75 3.33 -9.97 -1.64
CA ASN A 75 4.51 -10.04 -2.49
C ASN A 75 5.71 -9.33 -1.82
N LYS A 76 6.41 -10.04 -0.93
CA LYS A 76 7.60 -9.54 -0.25
C LYS A 76 8.68 -9.04 -1.21
N ALA A 77 8.85 -9.70 -2.36
CA ALA A 77 9.87 -9.33 -3.34
C ALA A 77 9.62 -7.96 -4.00
N LYS A 78 8.36 -7.53 -4.05
CA LYS A 78 7.99 -6.18 -4.53
C LYS A 78 7.99 -5.13 -3.42
N CYS A 79 8.01 -5.54 -2.15
CA CYS A 79 8.05 -4.62 -1.02
C CYS A 79 9.43 -3.99 -0.91
N LYS A 80 9.51 -2.67 -1.13
CA LYS A 80 10.76 -1.91 -1.04
C LYS A 80 10.64 -0.83 0.04
N PHE A 81 11.71 -0.67 0.80
CA PHE A 81 11.87 0.46 1.70
C PHE A 81 12.55 1.61 0.95
N LEU A 82 12.02 2.82 1.08
CA LEU A 82 12.61 4.03 0.50
C LEU A 82 12.84 5.04 1.63
N HIS A 83 14.09 5.45 1.81
CA HIS A 83 14.44 6.57 2.68
C HIS A 83 14.45 7.83 1.83
N LEU A 84 13.57 8.79 2.09
CA LEU A 84 13.63 10.11 1.49
C LEU A 84 14.37 11.04 2.45
N ASP A 85 15.57 11.47 2.06
CA ASP A 85 16.22 12.60 2.70
C ASP A 85 15.57 13.90 2.23
N TRP A 86 15.34 14.83 3.14
CA TRP A 86 14.75 16.16 2.84
C TRP A 86 15.64 17.02 1.91
N GLY A 87 16.88 16.60 1.67
CA GLY A 87 17.91 17.38 0.99
C GLY A 87 17.91 17.33 -0.54
N ASN A 88 16.76 17.51 -1.21
CA ASN A 88 16.70 17.81 -2.65
C ASN A 88 15.41 18.57 -3.03
N LEU A 89 15.17 19.67 -2.32
CA LEU A 89 14.25 20.74 -2.73
C LEU A 89 15.07 21.96 -3.17
N GLU A 90 16.10 21.76 -4.00
CA GLU A 90 16.71 22.85 -4.76
C GLU A 90 16.25 22.74 -6.21
N TYR A 91 15.09 23.34 -6.48
CA TYR A 91 14.76 23.85 -7.81
C TYR A 91 15.08 25.36 -7.78
N GLN A 92 16.14 25.76 -8.48
CA GLN A 92 16.27 27.13 -9.02
C GLN A 92 15.55 27.21 -10.36
#